data_AF-A0A963V811-F1
#
_entry.id   AF-A0A963V811-F1
#
_cell.length_a   1.000
_cell.length_b   1.000
_cell.length_c   1.000
_cell.angle_alpha   90.00
_cell.angle_beta   90.00
_cell.angle_gamma   90.00
#
_symmetry.space_group_name_H-M   'P 1'
#
loop_
_entity.id
_entity.type
_entity.pdbx_description
1 polymer ?
#
loop_
_entity_poly.entity_id
_entity_poly.type
_entity_poly.pdbx_seq_one_letter_code
_entity_poly.pdbx_strand_id
1 'polypeptide(L)'
;MPKTPRAWQRMLSGRRLDLLDPTPMDIEIADIAHGLAFVARWNGQTLGDWPYSVAEHSLLVEEIFTRLNPGIAVRWRLAALLHDAPEYVIGDMISPVKSAIGPGYGALDERLTAAVHLRFGLPASLPGPIKTQIKRADRISAWHEAVRIAGFNEAEASR
;
A
#
# COMPACT_ATOMS: atom_id res chain seq x y z
N MET A 1 2.04 -6.88 36.76
CA MET A 1 2.67 -6.90 35.42
C MET A 1 2.12 -5.72 34.64
N PRO A 2 2.96 -4.88 34.00
CA PRO A 2 2.45 -3.83 33.13
C PRO A 2 1.62 -4.50 32.03
N LYS A 3 0.39 -4.02 31.80
CA LYS A 3 -0.45 -4.49 30.70
C LYS A 3 0.30 -4.24 29.40
N THR A 4 0.56 -5.29 28.63
CA THR A 4 1.09 -5.16 27.27
C THR A 4 0.17 -4.22 26.50
N PRO A 5 0.67 -3.08 25.98
CA PRO A 5 -0.16 -2.14 25.25
C PRO A 5 -0.83 -2.84 24.07
N ARG A 6 -2.05 -2.42 23.73
CA ARG A 6 -2.80 -3.00 22.60
C ARG A 6 -1.99 -2.81 21.33
N ALA A 7 -1.42 -3.90 20.84
CA ALA A 7 -0.57 -3.94 19.65
C ALA A 7 -1.29 -4.58 18.46
N TRP A 8 -2.64 -4.70 18.47
CA TRP A 8 -3.37 -5.40 17.41
C TRP A 8 -4.60 -4.66 16.89
N GLN A 9 -4.90 -4.85 15.60
CA GLN A 9 -6.12 -4.38 14.91
C GLN A 9 -7.12 -5.54 14.81
N ARG A 10 -8.40 -5.27 15.13
CA ARG A 10 -9.52 -6.20 14.89
C ARG A 10 -9.98 -6.04 13.44
N MET A 11 -10.19 -7.15 12.74
CA MET A 11 -10.82 -7.15 11.43
C MET A 11 -12.30 -7.50 11.52
N LEU A 12 -13.11 -7.07 10.55
CA LEU A 12 -14.54 -7.38 10.48
C LEU A 12 -14.81 -8.89 10.30
N SER A 13 -13.87 -9.60 9.66
CA SER A 13 -13.85 -11.07 9.58
C SER A 13 -13.79 -11.78 10.93
N GLY A 14 -13.46 -11.05 12.01
CA GLY A 14 -13.22 -11.58 13.34
C GLY A 14 -11.75 -11.93 13.62
N ARG A 15 -10.86 -11.80 12.64
CA ARG A 15 -9.41 -11.95 12.83
C ARG A 15 -8.80 -10.79 13.62
N ARG A 16 -7.57 -10.98 14.11
CA ARG A 16 -6.76 -9.92 14.72
C ARG A 16 -5.38 -9.98 14.11
N LEU A 17 -4.83 -8.83 13.74
CA LEU A 17 -3.44 -8.72 13.29
C LEU A 17 -2.63 -8.02 14.36
N ASP A 18 -1.54 -8.64 14.82
CA ASP A 18 -0.52 -7.97 15.62
C ASP A 18 0.30 -7.04 14.72
N LEU A 19 0.40 -5.78 15.12
CA LEU A 19 1.09 -4.71 14.41
C LEU A 19 2.60 -4.80 14.61
N LEU A 20 3.05 -5.23 15.79
CA LEU A 20 4.46 -5.26 16.12
C LEU A 20 5.12 -6.53 15.58
N ASP A 21 4.38 -7.64 15.56
CA ASP A 21 4.82 -8.95 15.07
C ASP A 21 3.76 -9.62 14.17
N PRO A 22 3.52 -9.09 12.95
CA PRO A 22 2.47 -9.59 12.07
C PRO A 22 2.81 -10.99 11.55
N THR A 23 1.92 -11.96 11.82
CA THR A 23 2.01 -13.29 11.22
C THR A 23 1.32 -13.33 9.86
N PRO A 24 1.93 -13.95 8.83
CA PRO A 24 1.28 -14.14 7.54
C PRO A 24 -0.10 -14.80 7.65
N MET A 25 -0.27 -15.74 8.60
CA MET A 25 -1.50 -16.51 8.77
C MET A 25 -2.71 -15.67 9.20
N ASP A 26 -2.49 -14.46 9.72
CA ASP A 26 -3.55 -13.53 10.13
C ASP A 26 -3.99 -12.55 9.04
N ILE A 27 -3.34 -12.61 7.88
CA ILE A 27 -3.62 -11.74 6.74
C ILE A 27 -4.59 -12.45 5.78
N GLU A 28 -5.67 -11.76 5.44
CA GLU A 28 -6.67 -12.23 4.48
C GLU A 28 -6.97 -11.15 3.45
N ILE A 29 -7.13 -11.55 2.19
CA ILE A 29 -7.35 -10.59 1.09
C ILE A 29 -8.65 -9.81 1.25
N ALA A 30 -9.67 -10.41 1.87
CA ALA A 30 -10.94 -9.74 2.14
C ALA A 30 -10.78 -8.59 3.15
N ASP A 31 -9.92 -8.76 4.16
CA ASP A 31 -9.65 -7.72 5.16
C ASP A 31 -8.81 -6.59 4.56
N ILE A 32 -7.82 -6.92 3.72
CA ILE A 32 -7.04 -5.93 2.96
C ILE A 32 -7.96 -5.13 2.04
N ALA A 33 -8.72 -5.82 1.18
CA ALA A 33 -9.59 -5.18 0.19
C ALA A 33 -10.62 -4.27 0.85
N HIS A 34 -11.22 -4.71 1.97
CA HIS A 34 -12.14 -3.86 2.73
C HIS A 34 -11.43 -2.62 3.26
N GLY A 35 -10.31 -2.78 3.97
CA GLY A 35 -9.58 -1.64 4.53
C GLY A 35 -9.15 -0.64 3.45
N LEU A 36 -8.48 -1.11 2.40
CA LEU A 36 -7.97 -0.24 1.33
C LEU A 36 -9.08 0.48 0.54
N ALA A 37 -10.28 -0.10 0.44
CA ALA A 37 -11.41 0.55 -0.21
C ALA A 37 -11.96 1.76 0.56
N PHE A 38 -11.64 1.89 1.85
CA PHE A 38 -12.07 3.01 2.70
C PHE A 38 -10.93 3.94 3.12
N VAL A 39 -9.67 3.58 2.86
CA VAL A 39 -8.52 4.48 3.09
C VAL A 39 -8.44 5.44 1.90
N ALA A 40 -8.69 6.72 2.17
CA ALA A 40 -8.60 7.78 1.17
C ALA A 40 -7.14 8.22 0.98
N ARG A 41 -6.73 8.38 -0.28
CA ARG A 41 -5.46 9.01 -0.65
C ARG A 41 -5.58 10.53 -0.66
N TRP A 42 -4.44 11.20 -0.73
CA TRP A 42 -4.37 12.68 -0.78
C TRP A 42 -5.07 13.36 0.40
N ASN A 43 -5.17 12.67 1.54
CA ASN A 43 -5.98 13.09 2.69
C ASN A 43 -7.43 13.46 2.32
N GLY A 44 -7.99 12.82 1.29
CA GLY A 44 -9.33 13.09 0.78
C GLY A 44 -9.48 14.39 -0.04
N GLN A 45 -8.39 15.10 -0.33
CA GLN A 45 -8.41 16.30 -1.19
C GLN A 45 -8.43 15.92 -2.66
N THR A 46 -9.50 15.25 -3.09
CA THR A 46 -9.71 14.82 -4.49
C THR A 46 -11.04 15.30 -5.02
N LEU A 47 -11.07 15.68 -6.29
CA LEU A 47 -12.29 15.99 -7.05
C LEU A 47 -13.10 14.71 -7.28
N GLY A 48 -14.42 14.79 -7.08
CA GLY A 48 -15.37 13.69 -7.30
C GLY A 48 -16.38 13.55 -6.16
N ASP A 49 -17.40 12.72 -6.38
CA ASP A 49 -18.44 12.45 -5.37
C ASP A 49 -17.93 11.55 -4.24
N TRP A 50 -16.87 10.79 -4.49
CA TRP A 50 -16.30 9.78 -3.58
C TRP A 50 -14.79 9.99 -3.40
N PRO A 51 -14.23 9.65 -2.22
CA PRO A 51 -12.79 9.69 -2.01
C PRO A 51 -12.07 8.71 -2.93
N TYR A 52 -10.94 9.12 -3.50
CA TYR A 52 -10.06 8.21 -4.23
C TYR A 52 -9.30 7.30 -3.26
N SER A 53 -9.58 6.01 -3.32
CA SER A 53 -9.12 5.03 -2.34
C SER A 53 -7.74 4.43 -2.66
N VAL A 54 -7.07 3.88 -1.64
CA VAL A 54 -5.82 3.10 -1.83
C VAL A 54 -6.07 1.84 -2.68
N ALA A 55 -7.29 1.27 -2.61
CA ALA A 55 -7.68 0.16 -3.47
C ALA A 55 -7.70 0.55 -4.96
N GLU A 56 -8.28 1.71 -5.31
CA GLU A 56 -8.28 2.23 -6.68
C GLU A 56 -6.86 2.52 -7.18
N HIS A 57 -6.03 3.13 -6.33
CA HIS A 57 -4.61 3.33 -6.62
C HIS A 57 -3.88 2.01 -6.90
N SER A 58 -4.09 1.00 -6.06
CA SER A 58 -3.46 -0.31 -6.21
C SER A 58 -3.82 -0.99 -7.53
N LEU A 59 -5.08 -0.86 -7.96
CA LEU A 59 -5.54 -1.36 -9.26
C LEU A 59 -4.86 -0.61 -10.42
N LEU A 60 -4.79 0.72 -10.35
CA LEU A 60 -4.15 1.53 -11.39
C LEU A 60 -2.64 1.24 -11.47
N VAL A 61 -1.96 1.06 -10.34
CA VAL A 61 -0.54 0.68 -10.28
C VAL A 61 -0.30 -0.69 -10.90
N GLU A 62 -1.13 -1.70 -10.60
CA GLU A 62 -1.01 -3.03 -11.23
C GLU A 62 -1.19 -2.95 -12.75
N GLU A 63 -2.15 -2.15 -13.22
CA GLU A 63 -2.41 -1.97 -14.64
C GLU A 63 -1.24 -1.28 -15.35
N ILE A 64 -0.72 -0.18 -14.79
CA ILE A 64 0.47 0.51 -15.31
C ILE A 64 1.67 -0.42 -15.30
N PHE A 65 1.91 -1.14 -14.20
CA PHE A 65 3.02 -2.09 -14.07
C PHE A 65 2.95 -3.17 -15.16
N THR A 66 1.77 -3.74 -15.40
CA THR A 66 1.57 -4.77 -16.42
C THR A 66 1.82 -4.23 -17.83
N ARG A 67 1.33 -3.02 -18.14
CA ARG A 67 1.55 -2.38 -19.45
C ARG A 67 3.03 -2.05 -19.68
N LEU A 68 3.76 -1.66 -18.65
CA LEU A 68 5.21 -1.37 -18.73
C LEU A 68 6.07 -2.64 -18.85
N ASN A 69 5.55 -3.81 -18.49
CA ASN A 69 6.30 -5.05 -18.45
C ASN A 69 5.53 -6.20 -19.17
N PRO A 70 5.39 -6.16 -20.50
CA PRO A 70 4.72 -7.21 -21.24
C PRO A 70 5.33 -8.59 -20.98
N GLY A 71 4.49 -9.61 -20.73
CA GLY A 71 4.92 -10.98 -20.47
C GLY A 71 5.50 -11.23 -19.07
N ILE A 72 5.46 -10.25 -18.16
CA ILE A 72 5.93 -10.44 -16.79
C ILE A 72 5.08 -11.48 -16.04
N ALA A 73 5.73 -12.26 -15.17
CA ALA A 73 5.06 -13.32 -14.42
C ALA A 73 3.93 -12.77 -13.52
N VAL A 74 2.82 -13.51 -13.43
CA VAL A 74 1.61 -13.13 -12.65
C VAL A 74 1.94 -12.78 -11.19
N ARG A 75 2.87 -13.49 -10.56
CA ARG A 75 3.30 -13.19 -9.18
C ARG A 75 3.84 -11.76 -9.01
N TRP A 76 4.45 -11.18 -10.05
CA TRP A 76 4.96 -9.80 -9.98
C TRP A 76 3.85 -8.76 -10.20
N ARG A 77 2.83 -9.12 -10.97
CA ARG A 77 1.58 -8.33 -11.04
C ARG A 77 0.87 -8.32 -9.70
N LEU A 78 0.80 -9.47 -9.02
CA LEU A 78 0.28 -9.57 -7.66
C LEU A 78 1.10 -8.73 -6.66
N ALA A 79 2.43 -8.73 -6.76
CA ALA A 79 3.28 -7.87 -5.94
C ALA A 79 3.01 -6.38 -6.19
N ALA A 80 2.75 -5.97 -7.43
CA ALA A 80 2.34 -4.60 -7.76
C ALA A 80 0.97 -4.26 -7.16
N LEU A 81 -0.01 -5.17 -7.26
CA LEU A 81 -1.33 -4.98 -6.68
C LEU A 81 -1.30 -4.84 -5.14
N LEU A 82 -0.39 -5.56 -4.48
CA LEU A 82 -0.29 -5.59 -3.02
C LEU A 82 0.74 -4.60 -2.45
N HIS A 83 1.30 -3.70 -3.27
CA HIS A 83 2.41 -2.86 -2.84
C HIS A 83 2.08 -1.94 -1.66
N ASP A 84 0.85 -1.40 -1.61
CA ASP A 84 0.33 -0.59 -0.50
C ASP A 84 -0.60 -1.39 0.43
N ALA A 85 -0.59 -2.73 0.34
CA ALA A 85 -1.38 -3.58 1.21
C ALA A 85 -1.19 -3.29 2.72
N PRO A 86 0.00 -2.96 3.25
CA PRO A 86 0.18 -2.59 4.66
C PRO A 86 -0.75 -1.45 5.14
N GLU A 87 -1.18 -0.56 4.24
CA GLU A 87 -1.97 0.63 4.58
C GLU A 87 -3.38 0.32 5.10
N TYR A 88 -3.90 -0.90 4.90
CA TYR A 88 -5.17 -1.35 5.50
C TYR A 88 -5.14 -1.37 7.05
N VAL A 89 -3.94 -1.24 7.62
CA VAL A 89 -3.66 -1.29 9.05
C VAL A 89 -2.96 -0.03 9.54
N ILE A 90 -1.94 0.45 8.82
CA ILE A 90 -1.17 1.62 9.23
C ILE A 90 -1.72 2.95 8.68
N GLY A 91 -2.71 2.89 7.78
CA GLY A 91 -3.26 4.02 7.07
C GLY A 91 -2.38 4.53 5.94
N ASP A 92 -2.99 5.23 4.97
CA ASP A 92 -2.24 6.02 3.99
C ASP A 92 -1.64 7.25 4.70
N MET A 93 -0.38 7.52 4.37
CA MET A 93 0.32 8.65 4.94
C MET A 93 1.19 9.28 3.86
N ILE A 94 0.94 10.56 3.64
CA ILE A 94 1.67 11.32 2.63
C ILE A 94 3.18 11.27 2.88
N SER A 95 3.96 11.18 1.80
CA SER A 95 5.42 11.05 1.82
C SER A 95 6.15 12.05 2.75
N PRO A 96 5.75 13.34 2.85
CA PRO A 96 6.37 14.27 3.79
C PRO A 96 6.25 13.85 5.26
N VAL A 97 5.13 13.24 5.66
CA VAL A 97 4.90 12.77 7.02
C VAL A 97 5.66 11.47 7.29
N LYS A 98 5.68 10.52 6.32
CA LYS A 98 6.52 9.31 6.39
C LYS A 98 7.99 9.66 6.68
N SER A 99 8.51 10.72 6.05
CA SER A 99 9.88 11.20 6.30
C SER A 99 10.11 11.79 7.70
N ALA A 100 9.08 12.31 8.35
CA ALA A 100 9.18 13.00 9.64
C ALA A 100 9.04 12.08 10.87
N ILE A 101 8.33 10.94 10.75
CA ILE A 101 8.04 10.03 11.89
C ILE A 101 9.26 9.19 12.31
N GLY A 102 10.24 9.02 11.41
CA GLY A 102 11.51 8.37 11.73
C GLY A 102 11.51 6.85 11.54
N PRO A 103 12.62 6.18 11.92
CA PRO A 103 12.94 4.81 11.48
C PRO A 103 12.01 3.73 12.02
N GLY A 104 11.33 3.97 13.15
CA GLY A 104 10.39 3.00 13.73
C GLY A 104 9.21 2.68 12.82
N TYR A 105 8.74 3.66 12.04
CA TYR A 105 7.65 3.45 11.08
C TYR A 105 8.11 2.62 9.88
N GLY A 106 9.30 2.90 9.34
CA GLY A 106 9.86 2.11 8.23
C GLY A 106 10.04 0.64 8.60
N ALA A 107 10.54 0.34 9.79
CA ALA A 107 10.68 -1.03 10.25
C ALA A 107 9.32 -1.76 10.43
N LEU A 108 8.28 -1.02 10.84
CA LEU A 108 6.91 -1.54 10.94
C LEU A 108 6.33 -1.88 9.55
N ASP A 109 6.47 -0.94 8.61
CA ASP A 109 6.04 -1.11 7.22
C ASP A 109 6.73 -2.31 6.54
N GLU A 110 8.05 -2.46 6.75
CA GLU A 110 8.82 -3.59 6.22
C GLU A 110 8.34 -4.94 6.77
N ARG A 111 8.02 -5.03 8.07
CA ARG A 111 7.49 -6.27 8.68
C ARG A 111 6.12 -6.62 8.13
N LEU A 112 5.21 -5.65 8.01
CA LEU A 112 3.88 -5.86 7.43
C LEU A 112 3.97 -6.27 5.96
N THR A 113 4.81 -5.58 5.18
CA THR A 113 5.07 -5.91 3.78
C THR A 113 5.57 -7.36 3.63
N ALA A 114 6.54 -7.76 4.45
CA ALA A 114 7.05 -9.13 4.44
C ALA A 114 5.95 -10.15 4.79
N ALA A 115 5.12 -9.88 5.80
CA ALA A 115 4.03 -10.77 6.20
C ALA A 115 2.97 -10.92 5.09
N VAL A 116 2.58 -9.82 4.44
CA VAL A 116 1.68 -9.83 3.27
C VAL A 116 2.28 -10.66 2.15
N HIS A 117 3.54 -10.39 1.76
CA HIS A 117 4.19 -11.14 0.69
C HIS A 117 4.20 -12.64 0.95
N LEU A 118 4.61 -13.05 2.15
CA LEU A 118 4.66 -14.46 2.53
C LEU A 118 3.26 -15.11 2.50
N ARG A 119 2.21 -14.40 2.94
CA ARG A 119 0.83 -14.90 2.90
C ARG A 119 0.35 -15.22 1.49
N PHE A 120 0.84 -14.49 0.50
CA PHE A 120 0.45 -14.64 -0.91
C PHE A 120 1.50 -15.35 -1.78
N GLY A 121 2.47 -16.04 -1.15
CA GLY A 121 3.47 -16.85 -1.86
C GLY A 121 4.53 -16.01 -2.60
N LEU A 122 4.72 -14.76 -2.21
CA LEU A 122 5.78 -13.89 -2.70
C LEU A 122 7.01 -13.95 -1.77
N PRO A 123 8.21 -13.64 -2.28
CA PRO A 123 9.38 -13.45 -1.43
C PRO A 123 9.13 -12.32 -0.42
N ALA A 124 9.53 -12.51 0.85
CA ALA A 124 9.40 -11.48 1.90
C ALA A 124 9.96 -10.12 1.45
N SER A 125 11.14 -10.15 0.82
CA SER A 125 11.71 -9.00 0.11
C SER A 125 11.74 -9.28 -1.39
N LEU A 126 11.14 -8.38 -2.17
CA LEU A 126 11.08 -8.50 -3.62
C LEU A 126 12.46 -8.33 -4.26
N PRO A 127 12.73 -8.98 -5.41
CA PRO A 127 13.94 -8.71 -6.18
C PRO A 127 14.05 -7.22 -6.53
N GLY A 128 15.26 -6.65 -6.41
CA GLY A 128 15.52 -5.23 -6.65
C GLY A 128 14.90 -4.68 -7.94
N PRO A 129 15.07 -5.34 -9.11
CA PRO A 129 14.45 -4.88 -10.36
C PRO A 129 12.92 -4.80 -10.30
N ILE A 130 12.26 -5.77 -9.65
CA ILE A 130 10.79 -5.79 -9.49
C ILE A 130 10.36 -4.63 -8.58
N LYS A 131 11.04 -4.44 -7.45
CA LYS A 131 10.76 -3.31 -6.54
C LYS A 131 10.88 -1.96 -7.26
N THR A 132 11.93 -1.78 -8.08
CA THR A 132 12.13 -0.56 -8.88
C THR A 132 11.02 -0.36 -9.93
N GLN A 133 10.58 -1.42 -10.60
CA GLN A 133 9.51 -1.33 -11.60
C GLN A 133 8.15 -1.01 -10.96
N ILE A 134 7.83 -1.62 -9.81
CA ILE A 134 6.62 -1.28 -9.03
C ILE A 134 6.69 0.19 -8.61
N LYS A 135 7.83 0.64 -8.07
CA LYS A 135 7.97 2.04 -7.65
C LYS A 135 7.83 3.03 -8.82
N ARG A 136 8.24 2.63 -10.02
CA ARG A 136 8.02 3.42 -11.25
C ARG A 136 6.53 3.50 -11.59
N ALA A 137 5.79 2.40 -11.52
CA ALA A 137 4.35 2.38 -11.78
C ALA A 137 3.57 3.22 -10.74
N ASP A 138 3.89 3.07 -9.46
CA ASP A 138 3.37 3.90 -8.36
C ASP A 138 3.56 5.40 -8.64
N ARG A 139 4.78 5.83 -8.98
CA ARG A 139 5.05 7.24 -9.31
C ARG A 139 4.25 7.76 -10.51
N ILE A 140 4.05 6.93 -11.54
CA ILE A 140 3.23 7.31 -12.70
C ILE A 140 1.75 7.45 -12.28
N SER A 141 1.24 6.53 -11.47
CA SER A 141 -0.11 6.61 -10.90
C SER A 141 -0.28 7.89 -10.07
N ALA A 142 0.64 8.14 -9.13
CA ALA A 142 0.62 9.32 -8.28
C ALA A 142 0.67 10.63 -9.09
N TRP A 143 1.46 10.69 -10.16
CA TRP A 143 1.47 11.85 -11.06
C TRP A 143 0.12 12.09 -11.73
N HIS A 144 -0.50 11.03 -12.25
CA HIS A 144 -1.84 11.13 -12.86
C HIS A 144 -2.89 11.54 -11.84
N GLU A 145 -2.86 10.98 -10.63
CA GLU A 145 -3.75 11.35 -9.54
C GLU A 145 -3.59 12.83 -9.17
N ALA A 146 -2.35 13.29 -9.00
CA ALA A 146 -2.03 14.67 -8.65
C ALA A 146 -2.69 15.65 -9.62
N VAL A 147 -2.49 15.44 -10.92
CA VAL A 147 -2.94 16.36 -11.98
C VAL A 147 -4.43 16.23 -12.27
N ARG A 148 -4.98 15.01 -12.23
CA ARG A 148 -6.37 14.77 -12.67
C ARG A 148 -7.39 14.97 -11.57
N ILE A 149 -7.06 14.61 -10.33
CA ILE A 149 -8.04 14.57 -9.25
C ILE A 149 -7.61 15.36 -8.01
N ALA A 150 -6.31 15.52 -7.71
CA ALA A 150 -5.86 16.21 -6.50
C ALA A 150 -5.50 17.69 -6.70
N GLY A 151 -5.79 18.26 -7.88
CA GLY A 151 -5.72 19.70 -8.14
C GLY A 151 -4.31 20.28 -8.34
N PHE A 152 -3.29 19.44 -8.52
CA PHE A 152 -1.94 19.90 -8.85
C PHE A 152 -1.84 20.29 -10.33
N ASN A 153 -0.99 21.26 -10.65
CA ASN A 153 -0.58 21.45 -12.04
C ASN A 153 0.57 20.50 -12.42
N GLU A 154 0.81 20.33 -13.73
CA GLU A 154 1.84 19.41 -14.23
C GLU A 154 3.25 19.77 -13.75
N ALA A 155 3.56 21.06 -13.57
CA ALA A 155 4.87 21.51 -13.11
C ALA A 155 5.11 21.21 -11.62
N GLU A 156 4.05 21.24 -10.80
CA GLU A 156 4.11 20.82 -9.40
C GLU A 156 4.24 19.30 -9.27
N ALA A 157 3.46 18.55 -10.05
CA ALA A 157 3.45 17.09 -10.00
C ALA A 157 4.75 16.45 -10.51
N SER A 158 5.53 17.16 -11.32
CA SER A 158 6.76 16.63 -11.96
C SER A 158 8.05 16.90 -11.16
N ARG A 159 7.94 17.42 -9.93
CA ARG A 159 9.09 17.67 -9.02
C ARG A 159 9.34 16.48 -8.12
#